data_AF-A0A7J7L4J1-F1
#
_entry.id   AF-A0A7J7L4J1-F1
#
_cell.length_a   1.000
_cell.length_b   1.000
_cell.length_c   1.000
_cell.angle_alpha   90.00
_cell.angle_beta   90.00
_cell.angle_gamma   90.00
#
_symmetry.space_group_name_H-M   'P 1'
#
loop_
_entity.id
_entity.type
_entity.pdbx_description
1 polymer ?
#
loop_
_entity_poly.entity_id
_entity_poly.type
_entity_poly.pdbx_seq_one_letter_code
_entity_poly.pdbx_strand_id
1 'polypeptide(L)'
;MIDENGYLTIIQSHEADDVIAILKEQVLRQGLRVVIGSPDKDFKKLIIDDVEIVMPMPEFDLSSRCIVGDEVDGVPGIHHVALCFGRKTTLKLVKKQGSLENLFSTAIVRTVGKQYVQDTLSKHGDSLRKNYEVLNIRRDVDVHLKEEWLSARDTCNDMSVLSNFVKLLEQGQKLCDQTHI
;
A
#
# COMPACT_ATOMS: atom_id res chain seq x y z
N MET A 1 5.51 -17.74 10.21
CA MET A 1 6.38 -18.93 10.34
C MET A 1 7.23 -19.04 9.09
N ILE A 2 8.50 -19.40 9.21
CA ILE A 2 9.30 -19.78 8.03
C ILE A 2 8.89 -21.21 7.65
N ASP A 3 8.55 -21.42 6.39
CA ASP A 3 8.22 -22.75 5.87
C ASP A 3 9.47 -23.59 5.56
N GLU A 4 9.27 -24.84 5.17
CA GLU A 4 10.33 -25.77 4.77
C GLU A 4 11.15 -25.31 3.55
N ASN A 5 10.69 -24.28 2.85
CA ASN A 5 11.33 -23.70 1.66
C ASN A 5 12.08 -22.39 1.99
N GLY A 6 12.15 -22.00 3.27
CA GLY A 6 12.82 -20.79 3.71
C GLY A 6 12.02 -19.50 3.47
N TYR A 7 10.73 -19.60 3.14
CA TYR A 7 9.86 -18.44 2.97
C TYR A 7 9.14 -18.10 4.27
N LEU A 8 9.26 -16.84 4.68
CA LEU A 8 8.49 -16.32 5.79
C LEU A 8 7.04 -16.07 5.36
N THR A 9 6.11 -16.84 5.92
CA THR A 9 4.68 -16.58 5.79
C THR A 9 4.18 -15.91 7.08
N ILE A 10 3.78 -14.64 6.98
CA ILE A 10 3.12 -13.92 8.08
C ILE A 10 1.62 -13.96 7.79
N ILE A 11 0.92 -14.88 8.45
CA ILE A 11 -0.55 -14.95 8.43
C ILE A 11 -1.03 -14.16 9.65
N GLN A 12 -1.02 -12.85 9.55
CA GLN A 12 -1.76 -12.00 10.48
C GLN A 12 -2.86 -11.28 9.70
N SER A 13 -3.91 -10.87 10.38
CA SER A 13 -5.04 -10.09 9.85
C SER A 13 -4.66 -8.66 9.43
N HIS A 14 -3.41 -8.44 9.02
CA HIS A 14 -2.84 -7.15 8.64
C HIS A 14 -2.44 -7.21 7.18
N GLU A 15 -2.54 -6.07 6.49
CA GLU A 15 -2.18 -5.98 5.09
C GLU A 15 -0.67 -6.15 4.91
N ALA A 16 -0.27 -6.67 3.74
CA ALA A 16 1.13 -7.02 3.49
C ALA A 16 2.05 -5.78 3.50
N ASP A 17 1.53 -4.63 3.07
CA ASP A 17 2.20 -3.34 3.07
C ASP A 17 2.46 -2.80 4.48
N ASP A 18 1.49 -2.90 5.39
CA ASP A 18 1.64 -2.55 6.82
C ASP A 18 2.77 -3.37 7.46
N VAL A 19 2.77 -4.68 7.22
CA VAL A 19 3.79 -5.60 7.75
C VAL A 19 5.18 -5.25 7.20
N ILE A 20 5.28 -5.01 5.88
CA ILE A 20 6.54 -4.67 5.22
C ILE A 20 7.05 -3.30 5.71
N ALA A 21 6.18 -2.34 5.99
CA ALA A 21 6.54 -1.04 6.53
C ALA A 21 7.33 -1.15 7.83
N ILE A 22 6.83 -1.98 8.75
CA ILE A 22 7.38 -2.14 10.09
C ILE A 22 8.66 -2.95 10.05
N LEU A 23 8.68 -4.04 9.27
CA LEU A 23 9.88 -4.84 9.10
C LEU A 23 11.00 -4.02 8.47
N LYS A 24 10.69 -3.17 7.49
CA LYS A 24 11.67 -2.25 6.89
C LYS A 24 12.30 -1.36 7.95
N GLU A 25 11.50 -0.70 8.80
CA GLU A 25 12.03 0.16 9.86
C GLU A 25 12.89 -0.62 10.86
N GLN A 26 12.49 -1.83 11.23
CA GLN A 26 13.22 -2.68 12.17
C GLN A 26 14.57 -3.14 11.59
N VAL A 27 14.62 -3.53 10.32
CA VAL A 27 15.85 -3.96 9.63
C VAL A 27 16.79 -2.77 9.41
N LEU A 28 16.27 -1.59 9.04
CA LEU A 28 17.08 -0.38 8.90
C LEU A 28 17.73 0.05 10.22
N ARG A 29 17.03 -0.09 11.35
CA ARG A 29 17.60 0.19 12.69
C ARG A 29 18.78 -0.72 13.03
N GLN A 30 18.89 -1.89 12.40
CA GLN A 30 20.00 -2.82 12.57
C GLN A 30 21.16 -2.55 11.58
N GLY A 31 21.06 -1.50 10.76
CA GLY A 31 22.08 -1.13 9.78
C GLY A 31 22.13 -2.03 8.54
N LEU A 32 21.10 -2.84 8.31
CA LEU A 32 20.98 -3.74 7.18
C LEU A 32 20.25 -3.07 6.01
N ARG A 33 20.57 -3.49 4.78
CA ARG A 33 19.90 -2.98 3.57
C ARG A 33 18.62 -3.75 3.29
N VAL A 34 17.56 -3.03 2.92
CA VAL A 34 16.25 -3.61 2.60
C VAL A 34 15.96 -3.43 1.11
N VAL A 35 15.55 -4.51 0.43
CA VAL A 35 15.08 -4.48 -0.96
C VAL A 35 13.65 -4.99 -0.98
N ILE A 36 12.73 -4.17 -1.49
CA ILE A 36 11.31 -4.51 -1.63
C ILE A 36 11.02 -4.73 -3.11
N GLY A 37 10.76 -5.98 -3.50
CA GLY A 37 10.34 -6.32 -4.85
C GLY A 37 8.83 -6.49 -4.92
N SER A 38 8.09 -5.45 -5.32
CA SER A 38 6.64 -5.51 -5.48
C SER A 38 6.18 -4.77 -6.74
N PRO A 39 5.24 -5.32 -7.53
CA PRO A 39 4.59 -4.61 -8.64
C PRO A 39 3.52 -3.61 -8.17
N ASP A 40 3.19 -3.63 -6.87
CA ASP A 40 2.10 -2.84 -6.28
C ASP A 40 2.56 -1.42 -5.91
N LYS A 41 1.69 -0.44 -6.21
CA LYS A 41 1.96 1.00 -6.13
C LYS A 41 1.97 1.51 -4.69
N ASP A 42 1.37 0.79 -3.75
CA ASP A 42 1.26 1.24 -2.36
C ASP A 42 2.57 1.17 -1.59
N PHE A 43 3.48 0.26 -1.96
CA PHE A 43 4.83 0.15 -1.38
C PHE A 43 5.71 1.38 -1.61
N LYS A 44 5.33 2.30 -2.50
CA LYS A 44 6.06 3.55 -2.72
C LYS A 44 6.02 4.49 -1.51
N LYS A 45 4.95 4.45 -0.70
CA LYS A 45 4.84 5.23 0.54
C LYS A 45 5.87 4.81 1.60
N LEU A 46 6.46 3.63 1.44
CA LEU A 46 7.49 3.08 2.32
C LEU A 46 8.90 3.53 1.93
N ILE A 47 9.08 4.18 0.80
CA ILE A 47 10.39 4.65 0.34
C ILE A 47 10.76 5.90 1.14
N ILE A 48 11.85 5.81 1.90
CA ILE A 48 12.57 6.97 2.44
C ILE A 48 14.03 6.73 2.08
N ASP A 49 14.59 7.67 1.31
CA ASP A 49 15.98 7.89 0.87
C ASP A 49 16.92 6.73 0.45
N ASP A 50 16.60 5.46 0.67
CA ASP A 50 17.53 4.34 0.33
C ASP A 50 16.79 3.06 -0.13
N VAL A 51 15.70 3.19 -0.90
CA VAL A 51 15.02 2.06 -1.54
C VAL A 51 14.78 2.37 -3.02
N GLU A 52 15.40 1.58 -3.89
CA GLU A 52 15.33 1.76 -5.34
C GLU A 52 14.12 0.97 -5.89
N ILE A 53 13.06 1.68 -6.31
CA ILE A 53 11.89 1.08 -6.98
C ILE A 53 11.89 1.51 -8.45
N VAL A 54 11.91 0.53 -9.36
CA VAL A 54 11.74 0.77 -10.81
C VAL A 54 10.24 0.72 -11.15
N MET A 55 9.60 1.86 -11.41
CA MET A 55 8.21 1.90 -11.93
C MET A 55 7.94 3.06 -12.92
N PRO A 56 7.18 2.85 -14.02
CA PRO A 56 7.08 3.79 -15.16
C PRO A 56 5.77 4.62 -15.27
N MET A 57 5.09 5.02 -14.17
CA MET A 57 3.80 5.75 -14.28
C MET A 57 3.68 6.97 -13.36
N PRO A 58 3.06 8.09 -13.81
CA PRO A 58 3.01 9.36 -13.10
C PRO A 58 2.08 9.34 -11.87
N GLU A 59 2.52 10.06 -10.84
CA GLU A 59 2.12 10.03 -9.44
C GLU A 59 0.68 10.47 -9.16
N PHE A 60 -0.03 9.70 -8.34
CA PHE A 60 -1.22 10.16 -7.62
C PHE A 60 -0.93 10.08 -6.12
N ASP A 61 -0.79 11.26 -5.50
CA ASP A 61 -0.53 11.38 -4.06
C ASP A 61 -1.71 10.84 -3.23
N LEU A 62 -1.43 10.35 -2.01
CA LEU A 62 -2.42 9.82 -1.06
C LEU A 62 -3.61 10.78 -0.88
N SER A 63 -3.31 12.07 -0.75
CA SER A 63 -4.31 13.15 -0.63
C SER A 63 -5.28 13.17 -1.81
N SER A 64 -4.78 12.87 -3.01
CA SER A 64 -5.59 12.85 -4.23
C SER A 64 -6.48 11.62 -4.29
N ARG A 65 -5.98 10.45 -3.89
CA ARG A 65 -6.76 9.20 -3.81
C ARG A 65 -7.89 9.30 -2.79
N CYS A 66 -7.65 9.92 -1.63
CA CYS A 66 -8.70 10.14 -0.61
C CYS A 66 -9.90 10.91 -1.14
N ILE A 67 -9.66 11.95 -1.96
CA ILE A 67 -10.70 12.81 -2.52
C ILE A 67 -11.34 12.17 -3.76
N VAL A 68 -10.51 11.67 -4.68
CA VAL A 68 -10.96 11.16 -5.98
C VAL A 68 -11.63 9.80 -5.86
N GLY A 69 -11.27 9.04 -4.82
CA GLY A 69 -11.59 7.63 -4.65
C GLY A 69 -10.48 6.76 -5.22
N ASP A 70 -10.41 5.54 -4.69
CA ASP A 70 -9.60 4.46 -5.21
C ASP A 70 -10.44 3.20 -5.36
N GLU A 71 -10.73 2.81 -6.59
CA GLU A 71 -11.53 1.62 -6.87
C GLU A 71 -10.75 0.33 -6.55
N VAL A 72 -9.42 0.36 -6.63
CA VAL A 72 -8.58 -0.81 -6.34
C VAL A 72 -8.69 -1.19 -4.86
N ASP A 73 -8.71 -0.19 -3.98
CA ASP A 73 -8.85 -0.37 -2.53
C ASP A 73 -10.31 -0.30 -2.05
N GLY A 74 -11.28 -0.21 -2.98
CA GLY A 74 -12.70 -0.10 -2.65
C GLY A 74 -13.08 1.21 -1.92
N VAL A 75 -12.24 2.24 -2.00
CA VAL A 75 -12.43 3.53 -1.34
C VAL A 75 -13.26 4.47 -2.23
N PRO A 76 -14.50 4.82 -1.83
CA PRO A 76 -15.35 5.68 -2.63
C PRO A 76 -14.85 7.12 -2.60
N GLY A 77 -14.74 7.73 -3.77
CA GLY A 77 -14.41 9.15 -3.90
C GLY A 77 -15.60 10.06 -3.68
N ILE A 78 -15.36 11.33 -3.35
CA ILE A 78 -16.44 12.29 -3.03
C ILE A 78 -17.20 12.80 -4.26
N HIS A 79 -16.87 12.34 -5.47
CA HIS A 79 -17.54 12.76 -6.72
C HIS A 79 -19.05 12.54 -6.70
N HIS A 80 -19.54 11.54 -5.96
CA HIS A 80 -20.97 11.24 -5.81
C HIS A 80 -21.71 12.31 -4.99
N VAL A 81 -21.05 12.97 -4.03
CA VAL A 81 -21.62 14.04 -3.21
C VAL A 81 -21.26 15.44 -3.72
N ALA A 82 -20.13 15.58 -4.41
CA ALA A 82 -19.63 16.83 -4.93
C ALA A 82 -19.11 16.64 -6.37
N LEU A 83 -20.04 16.62 -7.34
CA LEU A 83 -19.72 16.44 -8.77
C LEU A 83 -18.65 17.43 -9.29
N CYS A 84 -18.59 18.64 -8.73
CA CYS A 84 -17.62 19.67 -9.10
C CYS A 84 -16.27 19.56 -8.35
N PHE A 85 -16.17 18.69 -7.36
CA PHE A 85 -14.94 18.42 -6.61
C PHE A 85 -14.32 17.10 -7.08
N GLY A 86 -13.57 17.19 -8.18
CA GLY A 86 -12.83 16.06 -8.73
C GLY A 86 -11.36 16.34 -9.02
N ARG A 87 -10.72 15.42 -9.77
CA ARG A 87 -9.26 15.37 -10.03
C ARG A 87 -8.60 16.73 -10.25
N LYS A 88 -9.14 17.58 -11.13
CA LYS A 88 -8.53 18.89 -11.45
C LYS A 88 -8.54 19.87 -10.27
N THR A 89 -9.62 19.88 -9.51
CA THR A 89 -9.77 20.73 -8.32
C THR A 89 -8.87 20.21 -7.21
N THR A 90 -8.87 18.88 -7.00
CA THR A 90 -8.01 18.17 -6.05
C THR A 90 -6.54 18.47 -6.29
N LEU A 91 -6.05 18.28 -7.53
CA LEU A 91 -4.65 18.54 -7.88
C LEU A 91 -4.24 19.99 -7.60
N LYS A 92 -5.12 20.97 -7.86
CA LYS A 92 -4.85 22.39 -7.56
C LYS A 92 -4.79 22.68 -6.06
N LEU A 93 -5.64 22.02 -5.27
CA LEU A 93 -5.71 22.22 -3.83
C LEU A 93 -4.55 21.53 -3.11
N VAL A 94 -4.26 20.28 -3.48
CA VAL A 94 -3.12 19.51 -2.93
C VAL A 94 -1.81 20.20 -3.27
N LYS A 95 -1.60 20.68 -4.50
CA LYS A 95 -0.40 21.48 -4.84
C LYS A 95 -0.25 22.77 -4.02
N LYS A 96 -1.35 23.34 -3.53
CA LYS A 96 -1.33 24.59 -2.74
C LYS A 96 -1.14 24.36 -1.25
N GLN A 97 -1.72 23.29 -0.70
CA GLN A 97 -1.70 22.99 0.73
C GLN A 97 -0.62 21.97 1.12
N GLY A 98 -0.06 21.26 0.16
CA GLY A 98 0.98 20.24 0.34
C GLY A 98 0.41 18.89 0.80
N SER A 99 -0.51 18.87 1.77
CA SER A 99 -1.12 17.64 2.29
C SER A 99 -2.62 17.78 2.53
N LEU A 100 -3.31 16.64 2.63
CA LEU A 100 -4.73 16.59 3.00
C LEU A 100 -4.97 17.14 4.42
N GLU A 101 -4.07 16.86 5.37
CA GLU A 101 -4.19 17.40 6.73
C GLU A 101 -4.06 18.93 6.78
N ASN A 102 -3.12 19.49 6.01
CA ASN A 102 -2.99 20.93 5.86
C ASN A 102 -4.23 21.53 5.20
N LEU A 103 -4.85 20.81 4.26
CA LEU A 103 -6.11 21.23 3.65
C LEU A 103 -7.23 21.34 4.70
N PHE A 104 -7.38 20.34 5.59
CA PHE A 104 -8.37 20.39 6.67
C PHE A 104 -8.09 21.49 7.68
N SER A 105 -6.85 21.58 8.15
CA SER A 105 -6.42 22.61 9.12
C SER A 105 -6.65 24.01 8.55
N THR A 106 -6.33 24.20 7.27
CA THR A 106 -6.57 25.48 6.59
C THR A 106 -8.05 25.76 6.40
N ALA A 107 -8.86 24.75 6.07
CA ALA A 107 -10.31 24.90 5.91
C ALA A 107 -11.00 25.32 7.22
N ILE A 108 -10.46 24.94 8.39
CA ILE A 108 -10.96 25.40 9.69
C ILE A 108 -10.66 26.89 9.91
N VAL A 109 -9.47 27.35 9.49
CA VAL A 109 -8.98 28.71 9.73
C VAL A 109 -9.46 29.72 8.69
N ARG A 110 -9.61 29.31 7.43
CA ARG A 110 -10.00 30.18 6.31
C ARG A 110 -10.68 29.42 5.18
N THR A 111 -11.44 30.13 4.33
CA THR A 111 -12.06 29.55 3.14
C THR A 111 -11.00 29.01 2.18
N VAL A 112 -11.09 27.72 1.86
CA VAL A 112 -10.21 27.08 0.88
C VAL A 112 -10.91 26.93 -0.47
N GLY A 113 -10.37 27.61 -1.48
CA GLY A 113 -10.89 27.52 -2.84
C GLY A 113 -12.24 28.22 -3.00
N LYS A 114 -13.22 27.51 -3.55
CA LYS A 114 -14.59 28.02 -3.78
C LYS A 114 -15.53 27.55 -2.67
N GLN A 115 -16.64 28.24 -2.47
CA GLN A 115 -17.60 27.94 -1.39
C GLN A 115 -18.06 26.47 -1.38
N TYR A 116 -18.35 25.89 -2.54
CA TYR A 116 -18.75 24.48 -2.61
C TYR A 116 -17.67 23.49 -2.10
N VAL A 117 -16.38 23.83 -2.25
CA VAL A 117 -15.27 23.02 -1.74
C VAL A 117 -15.28 23.06 -0.22
N GLN A 118 -15.40 24.26 0.34
CA GLN A 118 -15.49 24.47 1.78
C GLN A 118 -16.68 23.73 2.40
N ASP A 119 -17.85 23.82 1.77
CA ASP A 119 -19.05 23.15 2.22
C ASP A 119 -18.90 21.62 2.15
N THR A 120 -18.23 21.11 1.11
CA THR A 120 -17.95 19.67 0.96
C THR A 120 -16.96 19.18 2.03
N LEU A 121 -15.87 19.90 2.26
CA LEU A 121 -14.89 19.56 3.29
C LEU A 121 -15.51 19.59 4.70
N SER A 122 -16.45 20.50 4.94
CA SER A 122 -17.13 20.62 6.23
C SER A 122 -18.18 19.52 6.44
N LYS A 123 -18.93 19.16 5.39
CA LYS A 123 -20.00 18.13 5.46
C LYS A 123 -19.50 16.70 5.34
N HIS A 124 -18.44 16.48 4.56
CA HIS A 124 -17.90 15.15 4.25
C HIS A 124 -16.47 14.96 4.75
N GLY A 125 -16.01 15.80 5.67
CA GLY A 125 -14.67 15.71 6.27
C GLY A 125 -14.42 14.36 6.95
N ASP A 126 -15.42 13.82 7.65
CA ASP A 126 -15.30 12.51 8.31
C ASP A 126 -15.11 11.37 7.31
N SER A 127 -15.78 11.43 6.16
CA SER A 127 -15.62 10.43 5.09
C SER A 127 -14.20 10.46 4.52
N LEU A 128 -13.69 11.66 4.27
CA LEU A 128 -12.34 11.85 3.76
C LEU A 128 -11.27 11.44 4.78
N ARG A 129 -11.53 11.63 6.08
CA ARG A 129 -10.64 11.15 7.15
C ARG A 129 -10.62 9.63 7.21
N LYS A 130 -11.77 8.97 7.10
CA LYS A 130 -11.84 7.50 6.99
C LYS A 130 -11.13 6.98 5.74
N ASN A 131 -11.32 7.63 4.59
CA ASN A 131 -10.59 7.28 3.37
C ASN A 131 -9.08 7.41 3.57
N TYR A 132 -8.63 8.43 4.32
CA TYR A 132 -7.22 8.59 4.67
C TYR A 132 -6.74 7.46 5.57
N GLU A 133 -7.50 7.07 6.59
CA GLU A 133 -7.15 5.93 7.46
C GLU A 133 -7.04 4.61 6.69
N VAL A 134 -7.93 4.36 5.73
CA VAL A 134 -7.92 3.13 4.91
C VAL A 134 -6.77 3.14 3.91
N LEU A 135 -6.50 4.27 3.26
CA LEU A 135 -5.45 4.36 2.25
C LEU A 135 -4.06 4.58 2.84
N ASN A 136 -3.94 4.96 4.11
CA ASN A 136 -2.66 5.23 4.74
C ASN A 136 -2.11 3.95 5.35
N ILE A 137 -0.83 3.68 5.07
CA ILE A 137 -0.15 2.53 5.63
C ILE A 137 0.02 2.73 7.13
N ARG A 138 -0.41 1.73 7.91
CA ARG A 138 -0.22 1.68 9.35
C ARG A 138 1.21 1.28 9.68
N ARG A 139 1.77 1.97 10.67
CA ARG A 139 3.13 1.71 11.18
C ARG A 139 3.14 1.19 12.62
N ASP A 140 1.96 0.95 13.18
CA ASP A 140 1.70 0.57 14.57
C ASP A 140 1.19 -0.87 14.71
N VAL A 141 1.54 -1.75 13.76
CA VAL A 141 1.22 -3.18 13.85
C VAL A 141 2.24 -3.90 14.74
N ASP A 142 1.75 -4.81 15.58
CA ASP A 142 2.56 -5.67 16.46
C ASP A 142 3.26 -6.78 15.66
N VAL A 143 4.23 -6.37 14.83
CA VAL A 143 5.12 -7.25 14.09
C VAL A 143 6.53 -7.01 14.61
N HIS A 144 7.16 -8.08 15.08
CA HIS A 144 8.53 -8.06 15.56
C HIS A 144 9.41 -8.93 14.67
N LEU A 145 10.46 -8.32 14.11
CA LEU A 145 11.51 -9.00 13.39
C LEU A 145 12.19 -10.02 14.31
N LYS A 146 12.25 -11.27 13.86
CA LYS A 146 13.00 -12.32 14.55
C LYS A 146 14.39 -12.45 13.93
N GLU A 147 15.41 -12.64 14.75
CA GLU A 147 16.80 -12.83 14.27
C GLU A 147 16.94 -14.02 13.32
N GLU A 148 16.12 -15.07 13.53
CA GLU A 148 16.05 -16.25 12.66
C GLU A 148 15.64 -15.92 11.20
N TRP A 149 15.08 -14.73 10.92
CA TRP A 149 14.72 -14.30 9.57
C TRP A 149 15.87 -13.60 8.84
N LEU A 150 16.91 -13.21 9.57
CA LEU A 150 18.08 -12.53 9.04
C LEU A 150 19.23 -13.49 8.75
N SER A 151 19.07 -14.78 9.07
CA SER A 151 20.05 -15.80 8.70
C SER A 151 20.13 -15.92 7.17
N ALA A 152 21.34 -16.15 6.66
CA ALA A 152 21.52 -16.46 5.24
C ALA A 152 20.62 -17.64 4.86
N ARG A 153 19.78 -17.46 3.85
CA ARG A 153 18.91 -18.52 3.34
C ARG A 153 19.79 -19.69 2.90
N ASP A 154 19.41 -20.89 3.33
CA ASP A 154 20.00 -22.13 2.84
C ASP A 154 19.49 -22.40 1.42
N THR A 155 20.41 -22.40 0.45
CA THR A 155 20.11 -22.63 -0.97
C THR A 155 20.28 -24.09 -1.38
N CYS A 156 20.70 -24.98 -0.47
CA CYS A 156 21.05 -26.36 -0.80
C CYS A 156 19.85 -27.15 -1.37
N ASN A 157 18.62 -26.78 -0.97
CA ASN A 157 17.40 -27.45 -1.38
C ASN A 157 16.65 -26.76 -2.53
N ASP A 158 17.12 -25.61 -3.02
CA ASP A 158 16.40 -24.81 -4.02
C ASP A 158 16.03 -25.60 -5.27
N MET A 159 16.99 -26.36 -5.81
CA MET A 159 16.79 -27.15 -7.02
C MET A 159 15.74 -28.25 -6.82
N SER A 160 15.77 -28.91 -5.67
CA SER A 160 14.83 -29.98 -5.31
C SER A 160 13.42 -29.42 -5.08
N VAL A 161 13.31 -28.30 -4.35
CA VAL A 161 12.05 -27.62 -4.08
C VAL A 161 11.43 -27.11 -5.37
N LEU A 162 12.19 -26.43 -6.24
CA LEU A 162 11.71 -25.95 -7.53
C LEU A 162 11.28 -27.10 -8.44
N SER A 163 12.05 -28.20 -8.49
CA SER A 163 11.67 -29.37 -9.28
C SER A 163 10.38 -30.00 -8.78
N ASN A 164 10.20 -30.12 -7.45
CA ASN A 164 8.98 -30.64 -6.86
C ASN A 164 7.79 -29.71 -7.10
N PHE A 165 7.99 -28.39 -7.01
CA PHE A 165 6.95 -27.39 -7.29
C PHE A 165 6.52 -27.41 -8.76
N VAL A 166 7.47 -27.49 -9.70
CA VAL A 166 7.15 -27.63 -11.14
C VAL A 166 6.37 -28.92 -11.41
N LYS A 167 6.77 -30.05 -10.81
CA LYS A 167 6.02 -31.30 -10.92
C LYS A 167 4.61 -31.20 -10.35
N LEU A 168 4.44 -30.49 -9.22
CA LEU A 168 3.14 -30.25 -8.61
C LEU A 168 2.23 -29.41 -9.54
N LEU A 169 2.77 -28.36 -10.16
CA LEU A 169 2.05 -27.52 -11.12
C LEU A 169 1.65 -28.31 -12.39
N GLU A 170 2.56 -29.13 -12.93
CA GLU A 170 2.28 -29.99 -14.08
C GLU A 170 1.21 -31.06 -13.77
N GLN A 171 1.18 -31.58 -12.55
CA GLN A 171 0.14 -32.49 -12.09
C GLN A 171 -1.21 -31.78 -11.92
N GLY A 172 -1.21 -30.55 -11.42
CA GLY A 172 -2.40 -29.71 -11.31
C GLY A 172 -3.02 -29.35 -12.66
N GLN A 173 -2.20 -29.06 -13.69
CA GLN A 173 -2.68 -28.83 -15.06
C GLN A 173 -3.35 -30.06 -15.68
N LYS A 174 -2.80 -31.26 -15.44
CA LYS A 174 -3.38 -32.51 -15.96
C LYS A 174 -4.76 -32.84 -15.37
N LEU A 175 -5.07 -32.35 -14.16
CA LEU A 175 -6.39 -32.51 -13.55
C LEU A 175 -7.45 -31.53 -14.10
N CYS A 176 -7.03 -30.32 -14.51
CA CYS A 176 -7.94 -29.36 -15.18
C CYS A 176 -8.32 -29.82 -16.60
N ASP A 177 -7.41 -30.43 -17.34
CA ASP A 177 -7.69 -30.88 -18.73
C ASP A 177 -8.58 -32.13 -18.81
N GLN A 178 -8.78 -32.86 -17.70
CA GLN A 178 -9.59 -34.08 -17.65
C GLN A 178 -11.05 -33.86 -17.21
N THR A 179 -11.46 -32.63 -16.89
CA THR A 179 -12.84 -32.31 -16.45
C THR A 179 -13.74 -31.75 -17.57
N HIS A 180 -13.27 -31.75 -18.81
CA HIS A 180 -14.07 -31.44 -20.00
C HIS A 180 -14.16 -32.66 -20.94
N ILE A 181 -14.88 -33.70 -20.52
CA ILE A 181 -15.52 -34.69 -21.43
C ILE A 181 -16.92 -34.97 -20.90
#